data_AF-A0A132E6E9-F1
#
_entry.id   AF-A0A132E6E9-F1
#
_cell.length_a   1.000
_cell.length_b   1.000
_cell.length_c   1.000
_cell.angle_alpha   90.00
_cell.angle_beta   90.00
_cell.angle_gamma   90.00
#
_symmetry.space_group_name_H-M   'P 1'
#
loop_
_entity.id
_entity.type
_entity.pdbx_description
1 polymer ?
#
loop_
_entity_poly.entity_id
_entity_poly.type
_entity_poly.pdbx_seq_one_letter_code
_entity_poly.pdbx_strand_id
1 'polypeptide(L)'
;MKVPLSYERITACAEREIQYHLTEAATRSRGSHAADIHLGAAIGIFDLWRCLIIELGIEQDEIGYTSDAQRLEALLRLASQSGAL
;
A
#
# COMPACT_ATOMS: atom_id res chain seq x y z
N MET A 1 20.71 1.66 -17.87
CA MET A 1 21.08 2.03 -16.49
C MET A 1 20.00 1.53 -15.55
N LYS A 2 20.34 0.70 -14.56
CA LYS A 2 19.39 0.38 -13.46
C LYS A 2 19.26 1.66 -12.63
N VAL A 3 18.05 2.21 -12.61
CA VAL A 3 17.73 3.33 -11.74
C VAL A 3 17.70 2.80 -10.30
N PRO A 4 18.46 3.38 -9.36
CA PRO A 4 18.42 2.94 -7.97
C PRO A 4 17.02 3.15 -7.40
N LEU A 5 16.52 2.10 -6.74
CA LEU A 5 15.28 2.10 -5.97
C LEU A 5 15.52 2.95 -4.72
N SER A 6 15.04 4.21 -4.73
CA SER A 6 15.07 5.09 -3.57
C SER A 6 13.82 4.92 -2.72
N TYR A 7 13.93 5.28 -1.44
CA TYR A 7 12.80 5.32 -0.52
C TYR A 7 11.58 6.02 -1.13
N GLU A 8 11.76 7.27 -1.59
CA GLU A 8 10.70 8.07 -2.21
C GLU A 8 10.00 7.36 -3.36
N ARG A 9 10.77 6.68 -4.23
CA ARG A 9 10.22 6.00 -5.41
C ARG A 9 9.43 4.76 -5.03
N ILE A 10 9.91 4.01 -4.05
CA ILE A 10 9.24 2.79 -3.57
C ILE A 10 7.97 3.17 -2.83
N THR A 11 8.01 4.21 -2.00
CA THR A 11 6.84 4.75 -1.31
C THR A 11 5.80 5.29 -2.29
N ALA A 12 6.20 6.10 -3.27
CA ALA A 12 5.27 6.61 -4.29
C ALA A 12 4.67 5.49 -5.15
N CYS A 13 5.46 4.45 -5.46
CA CYS A 13 4.98 3.27 -6.16
C CYS A 13 3.94 2.52 -5.31
N ALA A 14 4.28 2.21 -4.05
CA ALA A 14 3.39 1.49 -3.14
C ALA A 14 2.06 2.24 -2.96
N GLU A 15 2.09 3.55 -2.75
CA GLU A 15 0.89 4.37 -2.65
C GLU A 15 0.01 4.27 -3.90
N ARG A 16 0.59 4.46 -5.09
CA ARG A 16 -0.15 4.43 -6.35
C ARG A 16 -0.82 3.08 -6.56
N GLU A 17 -0.10 1.98 -6.34
CA GLU A 17 -0.64 0.64 -6.52
C GLU A 17 -1.72 0.32 -5.46
N ILE A 18 -1.53 0.73 -4.20
CA ILE A 18 -2.57 0.63 -3.16
C ILE A 18 -3.83 1.38 -3.61
N GLN A 19 -3.72 2.64 -4.01
CA GLN A 19 -4.87 3.44 -4.46
C GLN A 19 -5.57 2.82 -5.67
N TYR A 20 -4.81 2.28 -6.63
CA TYR A 20 -5.37 1.57 -7.77
C TYR A 20 -6.22 0.38 -7.31
N HIS A 21 -5.67 -0.50 -6.48
CA HIS A 21 -6.39 -1.68 -6.01
C HIS A 21 -7.60 -1.31 -5.13
N LEU A 22 -7.49 -0.29 -4.28
CA LEU A 22 -8.63 0.19 -3.49
C LEU A 22 -9.75 0.76 -4.38
N THR A 23 -9.40 1.50 -5.44
CA THR A 23 -10.36 2.02 -6.42
C THR A 23 -11.05 0.87 -7.15
N GLU A 24 -10.28 -0.12 -7.60
CA GLU A 24 -10.82 -1.32 -8.24
C GLU A 24 -11.75 -2.10 -7.30
N ALA A 25 -11.36 -2.30 -6.03
CA ALA A 25 -12.24 -2.94 -5.05
C ALA A 25 -13.57 -2.17 -4.89
N ALA A 26 -13.53 -0.84 -4.86
CA ALA A 26 -14.70 0.02 -4.67
C ALA A 26 -15.69 0.01 -5.85
N THR A 27 -15.24 -0.31 -7.06
CA THR A 27 -16.13 -0.41 -8.24
C THR A 27 -16.87 -1.75 -8.35
N ARG A 28 -16.52 -2.72 -7.50
CA ARG A 28 -17.06 -4.09 -7.53
C ARG A 28 -18.18 -4.25 -6.51
N SER A 29 -19.01 -5.28 -6.69
CA SER A 29 -20.02 -5.62 -5.69
C SER A 29 -19.36 -6.01 -4.38
N ARG A 30 -19.93 -5.52 -3.28
CA ARG A 30 -19.42 -5.80 -1.93
C ARG A 30 -19.44 -7.30 -1.65
N GLY A 31 -18.37 -7.80 -1.03
CA GLY A 31 -18.20 -9.22 -0.71
C GLY A 31 -18.03 -10.12 -1.93
N SER A 32 -17.81 -9.53 -3.12
CA SER A 32 -17.43 -10.32 -4.28
C SER A 32 -15.98 -10.77 -4.16
N HIS A 33 -15.71 -11.97 -4.64
CA HIS A 33 -14.36 -12.52 -4.72
C HIS A 33 -13.38 -11.57 -5.44
N ALA A 34 -13.86 -10.86 -6.46
CA ALA A 34 -13.05 -9.86 -7.16
C ALA A 34 -12.67 -8.68 -6.25
N ALA A 35 -13.60 -8.15 -5.45
CA ALA A 35 -13.29 -7.10 -4.48
C ALA A 35 -12.26 -7.58 -3.45
N ASP A 36 -12.40 -8.81 -2.95
CA ASP A 36 -11.49 -9.41 -1.98
C ASP A 36 -10.07 -9.58 -2.54
N ILE A 37 -9.94 -9.97 -3.82
CA ILE A 37 -8.62 -10.04 -4.51
C ILE A 37 -7.93 -8.67 -4.50
N HIS A 38 -8.66 -7.61 -4.84
CA HIS A 38 -8.07 -6.27 -4.88
C HIS A 38 -7.73 -5.77 -3.46
N LEU A 39 -8.54 -6.05 -2.45
CA LEU A 39 -8.21 -5.76 -1.06
C LEU A 39 -6.95 -6.51 -0.60
N GLY A 40 -6.86 -7.81 -0.89
CA GLY A 40 -5.69 -8.62 -0.59
C GLY A 40 -4.42 -8.11 -1.28
N ALA A 41 -4.53 -7.67 -2.54
CA ALA A 41 -3.42 -7.07 -3.26
C ALA A 41 -2.94 -5.77 -2.61
N ALA A 42 -3.85 -4.87 -2.22
CA ALA A 42 -3.49 -3.63 -1.53
C ALA A 42 -2.75 -3.88 -0.20
N ILE A 43 -3.20 -4.87 0.58
CA ILE A 43 -2.52 -5.31 1.81
C ILE A 43 -1.12 -5.85 1.48
N GLY A 44 -1.02 -6.75 0.50
CA GLY A 44 0.26 -7.33 0.09
C GLY A 44 1.27 -6.29 -0.42
N ILE A 45 0.81 -5.23 -1.09
CA ILE A 45 1.68 -4.12 -1.53
C ILE A 45 2.25 -3.36 -0.33
N PHE A 46 1.43 -3.10 0.69
CA PHE A 46 1.91 -2.44 1.90
C PHE A 46 2.94 -3.29 2.66
N ASP A 47 2.71 -4.59 2.78
CA ASP A 47 3.68 -5.50 3.40
C ASP A 47 4.97 -5.60 2.58
N LEU A 48 4.87 -5.66 1.25
CA LEU A 48 6.03 -5.64 0.37
C LEU A 48 6.85 -4.35 0.52
N TRP A 49 6.19 -3.20 0.62
CA TRP A 49 6.85 -1.91 0.88
C TRP A 49 7.66 -1.95 2.18
N ARG A 50 7.09 -2.48 3.27
CA ARG A 50 7.80 -2.67 4.55
C ARG A 50 9.02 -3.57 4.41
N CYS A 51 8.88 -4.69 3.70
CA CYS A 51 10.00 -5.60 3.43
C CYS A 51 11.10 -4.91 2.62
N LEU A 52 10.75 -4.16 1.58
CA LEU A 52 11.72 -3.46 0.74
C LEU A 52 12.51 -2.39 1.49
N ILE A 53 11.88 -1.69 2.44
CA ILE A 53 12.58 -0.72 3.29
C ILE A 53 13.67 -1.39 4.12
N ILE A 54 13.36 -2.56 4.71
CA ILE A 54 14.32 -3.35 5.49
C ILE A 54 15.44 -3.87 4.59
N GLU A 55 15.10 -4.51 3.47
CA GLU A 55 16.07 -5.15 2.55
C GLU A 55 17.01 -4.15 1.87
N LEU A 56 16.55 -2.92 1.63
CA LEU A 56 17.38 -1.87 1.03
C LEU A 56 18.24 -1.13 2.06
N GLY A 57 18.18 -1.52 3.34
CA GLY A 57 18.92 -0.86 4.41
C GLY A 57 18.52 0.60 4.60
N ILE A 58 17.28 0.95 4.23
CA ILE A 58 16.73 2.28 4.46
C ILE A 58 16.44 2.37 5.97
N GLU A 59 17.16 3.26 6.66
CA GLU A 59 16.98 3.45 8.10
C GLU A 59 15.53 3.84 8.38
N GLN A 60 14.86 3.13 9.28
CA GLN A 60 13.47 3.46 9.68
C GLN A 60 13.38 4.79 10.45
N ASP A 61 14.52 5.37 10.81
CA ASP A 61 14.68 6.74 11.32
C ASP A 61 14.79 7.79 10.20
N GLU A 62 14.75 7.38 8.92
CA GLU A 62 14.70 8.32 7.79
C GLU A 62 13.45 9.20 7.91
N ILE A 63 13.66 10.51 7.77
CA ILE A 63 12.61 11.52 7.93
C ILE A 63 11.48 11.20 6.95
N GLY A 64 10.33 10.77 7.47
CA GLY A 64 9.15 10.45 6.68
C GLY A 64 8.63 9.03 6.87
N TYR A 65 9.46 8.05 7.26
CA TYR A 65 9.06 6.64 7.38
C TYR A 65 7.77 6.44 8.19
N THR A 66 7.74 6.93 9.42
CA THR A 66 6.57 6.80 10.29
C THR A 66 5.33 7.48 9.71
N SER A 67 5.50 8.65 9.08
CA SER A 67 4.39 9.39 8.48
C SER A 67 3.83 8.65 7.26
N ASP A 68 4.70 8.12 6.41
CA ASP A 68 4.31 7.35 5.23
C ASP A 68 3.69 6.01 5.62
N ALA A 69 4.24 5.31 6.62
CA ALA A 69 3.65 4.08 7.15
C ALA A 69 2.22 4.33 7.66
N GLN A 70 2.01 5.39 8.44
CA GLN A 70 0.69 5.78 8.94
C GLN A 70 -0.27 6.14 7.81
N ARG A 71 0.21 6.88 6.81
CA ARG A 71 -0.58 7.30 5.65
C ARG A 71 -1.02 6.11 4.80
N LEU A 72 -0.10 5.19 4.50
CA LEU A 72 -0.41 3.96 3.74
C LEU A 72 -1.35 3.03 4.54
N GLU A 73 -1.12 2.88 5.84
CA GLU A 73 -2.00 2.10 6.70
C GLU A 73 -3.42 2.71 6.79
N ALA A 74 -3.53 4.04 6.85
CA ALA A 74 -4.81 4.74 6.86
C ALA A 74 -5.63 4.48 5.59
N LEU A 75 -4.99 4.43 4.41
CA LEU A 75 -5.65 4.06 3.16
C LEU A 75 -6.29 2.66 3.26
N LEU A 76 -5.58 1.69 3.82
CA LEU A 76 -6.09 0.32 4.00
C LEU A 76 -7.24 0.25 5.01
N ARG A 77 -7.14 0.98 6.13
CA ARG A 77 -8.18 1.01 7.17
C ARG A 77 -9.49 1.63 6.67
N LEU A 78 -9.42 2.66 5.82
CA LEU A 78 -10.61 3.28 5.23
C LEU A 78 -11.34 2.31 4.28
N ALA A 79 -10.58 1.52 3.54
CA ALA A 79 -11.15 0.51 2.64
C ALA A 79 -11.83 -0.64 3.39
N SER A 80 -11.25 -1.11 4.50
CA SER A 80 -11.86 -2.17 5.32
C SER A 80 -13.14 -1.71 6.02
N GLN A 81 -13.22 -0.44 6.42
CA GLN A 81 -14.43 0.14 7.02
C GLN A 81 -15.54 0.38 5.99
N SER A 82 -15.20 0.74 4.75
CA SER A 82 -16.17 0.93 3.67
C SER A 82 -16.87 -0.38 3.25
N GLY A 83 -16.32 -1.53 3.63
CA GLY A 83 -16.94 -2.84 3.48
C GLY A 83 -18.06 -3.16 4.49
N ALA A 84 -18.27 -2.35 5.54
CA ALA A 84 -19.05 -2.74 6.71
C ALA A 84 -20.46 -2.09 6.88
N LEU A 85 -21.01 -1.40 5.87
CA LEU A 85 -22.34 -0.75 5.96
C LEU A 85 -23.25 -1.04 4.79
#